data_AF-A0A922E9Q7-F1
#
_entry.id   AF-A0A922E9Q7-F1
#
_cell.length_a   1.000
_cell.length_b   1.000
_cell.length_c   1.000
_cell.angle_alpha   90.00
_cell.angle_beta   90.00
_cell.angle_gamma   90.00
#
_symmetry.space_group_name_H-M   'P 1'
#
loop_
_entity.id
_entity.type
_entity.pdbx_description
1 polymer ?
#
loop_
_entity_poly.entity_id
_entity_poly.type
_entity_poly.pdbx_seq_one_letter_code
_entity_poly.pdbx_strand_id
1 'polypeptide(L)'
;MRRASLIASSFFSLELAPRTLKSRINAVRPYSDPSYISSLKPSGPLTQYRNQVQQGKLQHDPDQETVAMELERLLGRLDQYEKDMEEYHVNLANWKKGREDERRKLLMEEAELKQQGGMWDSVNKHRSKFVERWMFRKKTENVESGVGKWVSYLNREKKLDSLVGRRPTAPPAPKGLYIYGNVGSGKTMLMDMFYSATDGIIKHRRRYHFHEAMLKINEHMHKIWKSQVEEKSLQSSVSSWIMSLPFDTKVKEWLAAEERYKQDIQMKNILPAVADKFLIDQRSDQRGASILCFDEIQTVDVFAIVALSGIMSRLLSTGTVLVATSNRAPNDLNQDGMQREIFLKFVAKLEKHCEIVLIGSEIDYRRLIAQRSIDQAHYFWPLNSIAVNKFEKIWCEVTNHLGGQIYTDTIPVMFGRTLEVPNCCEGVARFTFEYLCGQPVGAADYIAVAENYHTVFISDIPNMSMRIRDKARRFITLIDELYNHHCCLFCLAASSIDELFQGTEEGTLFDLER
;
A
#
# COMPACT_ATOMS: atom_id res chain seq x y z
N MET A 1 0.71 -12.62 -64.52
CA MET A 1 -0.63 -13.22 -64.61
C MET A 1 -0.69 -14.46 -63.73
N ARG A 2 -1.87 -14.74 -63.17
CA ARG A 2 -2.46 -16.05 -62.76
C ARG A 2 -1.74 -17.30 -63.34
N ARG A 3 -1.68 -18.48 -62.69
CA ARG A 3 -2.48 -19.06 -61.58
C ARG A 3 -1.82 -20.38 -61.07
N ALA A 4 -2.37 -20.93 -59.99
CA ALA A 4 -2.21 -22.31 -59.47
C ALA A 4 -0.88 -22.67 -58.75
N SER A 5 -0.82 -23.45 -57.66
CA SER A 5 -1.66 -23.69 -56.45
C SER A 5 -1.24 -25.04 -55.83
N LEU A 6 -1.17 -25.09 -54.48
CA LEU A 6 -0.97 -26.27 -53.60
C LEU A 6 0.48 -26.86 -53.63
N ILE A 7 1.05 -27.48 -52.58
CA ILE A 7 0.64 -27.63 -51.16
C ILE A 7 1.88 -27.84 -50.23
N ALA A 8 1.79 -27.43 -48.95
CA ALA A 8 2.63 -27.79 -47.77
C ALA A 8 4.18 -27.61 -47.82
N SER A 9 4.89 -27.31 -46.73
CA SER A 9 4.52 -26.82 -45.39
C SER A 9 5.77 -26.29 -44.63
N SER A 10 5.56 -25.35 -43.70
CA SER A 10 6.44 -25.01 -42.56
C SER A 10 7.93 -24.72 -42.82
N PHE A 11 8.23 -23.46 -43.12
CA PHE A 11 9.50 -22.80 -42.76
C PHE A 11 9.19 -21.36 -42.33
N PHE A 12 9.80 -20.88 -41.26
CA PHE A 12 10.09 -19.45 -41.09
C PHE A 12 11.35 -19.27 -40.26
N SER A 13 12.30 -18.53 -40.81
CA SER A 13 13.48 -18.02 -40.14
C SER A 13 13.74 -16.62 -40.66
N LEU A 14 14.19 -15.73 -39.76
CA LEU A 14 14.84 -14.44 -40.02
C LEU A 14 14.03 -13.35 -40.75
N GLU A 15 13.93 -12.18 -40.13
CA GLU A 15 14.80 -11.04 -40.49
C GLU A 15 14.77 -9.94 -39.42
N LEU A 16 15.72 -9.00 -39.49
CA LEU A 16 16.09 -8.08 -38.40
C LEU A 16 16.09 -6.60 -38.85
N ALA A 17 15.66 -5.70 -37.95
CA ALA A 17 15.93 -4.25 -37.92
C ALA A 17 15.18 -3.35 -38.96
N PRO A 18 15.07 -2.00 -38.77
CA PRO A 18 15.82 -1.15 -37.82
C PRO A 18 15.08 -0.01 -37.05
N ARG A 19 15.68 0.39 -35.91
CA ARG A 19 15.76 1.73 -35.26
C ARG A 19 14.51 2.64 -35.11
N THR A 20 14.18 3.07 -33.87
CA THR A 20 14.51 4.42 -33.31
C THR A 20 13.84 4.76 -31.94
N LEU A 21 14.63 5.40 -31.06
CA LEU A 21 14.36 6.38 -29.98
C LEU A 21 13.00 6.50 -29.21
N LYS A 22 13.12 6.64 -27.87
CA LYS A 22 12.14 7.09 -26.83
C LYS A 22 11.03 6.07 -26.49
N SER A 23 10.85 5.59 -25.26
CA SER A 23 10.76 6.31 -23.98
C SER A 23 10.97 5.39 -22.76
N ARG A 24 11.35 5.94 -21.60
CA ARG A 24 11.26 5.20 -20.31
C ARG A 24 9.78 4.97 -19.96
N ILE A 25 9.34 3.72 -19.95
CA ILE A 25 8.04 3.30 -19.45
C ILE A 25 8.30 2.52 -18.16
N ASN A 26 7.69 2.96 -17.05
CA ASN A 26 7.68 2.18 -15.81
C ASN A 26 6.89 0.89 -16.07
N ALA A 27 7.53 -0.27 -15.86
CA ALA A 27 6.91 -1.58 -16.04
C ALA A 27 5.96 -1.93 -14.88
N VAL A 28 4.87 -1.17 -14.74
CA VAL A 28 3.67 -1.67 -14.05
C VAL A 28 3.06 -2.73 -14.95
N ARG A 29 2.99 -3.99 -14.48
CA ARG A 29 2.43 -5.10 -15.28
C ARG A 29 1.00 -4.77 -15.73
N PRO A 30 0.68 -4.86 -17.04
CA PRO A 30 -0.70 -4.98 -17.48
C PRO A 30 -1.15 -6.42 -17.21
N TYR A 31 -2.08 -6.60 -16.27
CA TYR A 31 -2.84 -7.84 -16.19
C TYR A 31 -3.99 -7.82 -17.19
N SER A 32 -4.34 -8.99 -17.73
CA SER A 32 -5.39 -9.27 -18.72
C SER A 32 -4.98 -9.07 -20.19
N ASP A 33 -4.95 -10.18 -20.93
CA ASP A 33 -4.94 -10.21 -22.39
C ASP A 33 -6.38 -9.93 -22.90
N PRO A 34 -6.66 -8.80 -23.58
CA PRO A 34 -8.02 -8.33 -23.80
C PRO A 34 -8.62 -8.86 -25.10
N SER A 35 -8.78 -10.19 -25.23
CA SER A 35 -9.63 -10.77 -26.27
C SER A 35 -10.34 -12.05 -25.82
N TYR A 36 -11.65 -12.11 -26.04
CA TYR A 36 -12.56 -13.27 -25.84
C TYR A 36 -12.79 -13.80 -24.41
N ILE A 37 -13.40 -13.00 -23.53
CA ILE A 37 -14.51 -13.50 -22.66
C ILE A 37 -15.66 -12.49 -22.66
N SER A 38 -16.86 -12.94 -23.01
CA SER A 38 -18.09 -12.13 -22.97
C SER A 38 -18.76 -12.17 -21.60
N SER A 39 -19.00 -10.99 -21.01
CA SER A 39 -20.20 -10.67 -20.22
C SER A 39 -20.70 -11.66 -19.14
N LEU A 40 -19.81 -12.39 -18.47
CA LEU A 40 -20.14 -13.18 -17.29
C LEU A 40 -19.60 -12.46 -16.06
N LYS A 41 -20.45 -12.22 -15.04
CA LYS A 41 -19.99 -11.74 -13.73
C LYS A 41 -18.96 -12.75 -13.19
N PRO A 42 -17.84 -12.31 -12.59
CA PRO A 42 -16.89 -13.23 -11.99
C PRO A 42 -17.59 -14.06 -10.90
N SER A 43 -17.36 -15.37 -10.91
CA SER A 43 -17.89 -16.27 -9.88
C SER A 43 -17.29 -15.92 -8.53
N GLY A 44 -18.11 -15.86 -7.47
CA GLY A 44 -17.64 -15.49 -6.14
C GLY A 44 -16.72 -16.54 -5.48
N PRO A 45 -16.07 -16.19 -4.35
CA PRO A 45 -14.96 -16.97 -3.77
C PRO A 45 -15.37 -18.38 -3.35
N LEU A 46 -16.57 -18.56 -2.80
CA LEU A 46 -17.06 -19.88 -2.39
C LEU A 46 -17.33 -20.77 -3.61
N THR A 47 -17.81 -20.16 -4.70
CA THR A 47 -18.02 -20.87 -5.97
C THR A 47 -16.68 -21.26 -6.60
N GLN A 48 -15.69 -20.36 -6.61
CA GLN A 48 -14.33 -20.67 -7.08
C GLN A 48 -13.71 -21.81 -6.27
N TYR A 49 -13.76 -21.74 -4.94
CA TYR A 49 -13.24 -22.77 -4.04
C TYR A 49 -13.85 -24.14 -4.32
N ARG A 50 -15.19 -24.23 -4.34
CA ARG A 50 -15.92 -25.49 -4.62
C ARG A 50 -15.60 -26.05 -6.00
N ASN A 51 -15.45 -25.20 -7.02
CA ASN A 51 -15.06 -25.64 -8.37
C ASN A 51 -13.63 -26.23 -8.39
N GLN A 52 -12.69 -25.64 -7.65
CA GLN A 52 -11.32 -26.14 -7.56
C GLN A 52 -11.24 -27.50 -6.82
N VAL A 53 -12.06 -27.67 -5.78
CA VAL A 53 -12.24 -28.96 -5.07
C VAL A 53 -12.87 -30.01 -5.98
N GLN A 54 -13.94 -29.68 -6.72
CA GLN A 54 -14.57 -30.59 -7.68
C GLN A 54 -13.65 -30.99 -8.83
N GLN A 55 -12.74 -30.11 -9.26
CA GLN A 55 -11.71 -30.40 -10.25
C GLN A 55 -10.53 -31.22 -9.69
N GLY A 56 -10.54 -31.57 -8.39
CA GLY A 56 -9.46 -32.32 -7.73
C GLY A 56 -8.16 -31.53 -7.54
N LYS A 57 -8.15 -30.22 -7.85
CA LYS A 57 -6.98 -29.34 -7.71
C LYS A 57 -6.72 -28.97 -6.26
N LEU A 58 -7.78 -28.81 -5.48
CA LEU A 58 -7.73 -28.61 -4.02
C LEU A 58 -8.31 -29.82 -3.31
N GLN A 59 -7.78 -30.11 -2.13
CA GLN A 59 -8.44 -30.98 -1.15
C GLN A 59 -9.48 -30.14 -0.39
N HIS A 60 -10.63 -30.75 -0.07
CA HIS A 60 -11.66 -30.09 0.71
C HIS A 60 -11.21 -29.85 2.15
N ASP A 61 -11.50 -28.66 2.66
CA ASP A 61 -11.17 -28.20 4.00
C ASP A 61 -12.35 -27.35 4.54
N PRO A 62 -12.99 -27.77 5.65
CA PRO A 62 -14.12 -27.06 6.23
C PRO A 62 -13.81 -25.62 6.68
N ASP A 63 -12.59 -25.34 7.13
CA ASP A 63 -12.20 -24.01 7.59
C ASP A 63 -11.98 -23.07 6.41
N GLN A 64 -11.33 -23.56 5.34
CA GLN A 64 -11.19 -22.81 4.10
C GLN A 64 -12.56 -22.52 3.46
N GLU A 65 -13.48 -23.50 3.45
CA GLU A 65 -14.84 -23.28 2.93
C GLU A 65 -15.61 -22.25 3.77
N THR A 66 -15.44 -22.26 5.09
CA THR A 66 -16.04 -21.28 5.99
C THR A 66 -15.53 -19.87 5.69
N VAL A 67 -14.23 -19.68 5.53
CA VAL A 67 -13.66 -18.37 5.14
C VAL A 67 -14.11 -17.96 3.73
N ALA A 68 -14.15 -18.88 2.77
CA ALA A 68 -14.66 -18.59 1.43
C ALA A 68 -16.12 -18.14 1.43
N MET A 69 -16.95 -18.71 2.32
CA MET A 69 -18.34 -18.28 2.53
C MET A 69 -18.46 -16.88 3.14
N GLU A 70 -17.64 -16.51 4.14
CA GLU A 70 -17.68 -15.15 4.70
C GLU A 70 -17.15 -14.10 3.70
N LEU A 71 -16.16 -14.46 2.86
CA LEU A 71 -15.70 -13.63 1.74
C LEU A 71 -16.78 -13.45 0.66
N GLU A 72 -17.54 -14.50 0.34
CA GLU A 72 -18.71 -14.43 -0.55
C GLU A 72 -19.81 -13.50 0.01
N ARG A 73 -20.10 -13.58 1.31
CA ARG A 73 -21.04 -12.66 1.99
C ARG A 73 -20.54 -11.22 1.99
N LEU A 74 -19.24 -10.98 2.18
CA LEU A 74 -18.66 -9.65 2.05
C LEU A 74 -18.82 -9.12 0.62
N LEU A 75 -18.54 -9.95 -0.40
CA LEU A 75 -18.71 -9.57 -1.80
C LEU A 75 -20.16 -9.14 -2.12
N GLY A 76 -21.15 -9.86 -1.57
CA GLY A 76 -22.56 -9.47 -1.67
C GLY A 76 -22.90 -8.13 -1.01
N ARG A 77 -22.30 -7.82 0.14
CA ARG A 77 -22.45 -6.50 0.81
C ARG A 77 -21.80 -5.37 0.00
N LEU A 78 -20.72 -5.66 -0.72
CA LEU A 78 -19.92 -4.68 -1.45
C LEU A 78 -20.61 -4.13 -2.71
N ASP A 79 -21.37 -4.95 -3.45
CA ASP A 79 -22.10 -4.50 -4.66
C ASP A 79 -23.12 -3.39 -4.34
N GLN A 80 -23.77 -3.42 -3.17
CA GLN A 80 -24.64 -2.31 -2.74
C GLN A 80 -23.82 -1.11 -2.24
N TYR A 81 -22.79 -1.38 -1.43
CA TYR A 81 -21.96 -0.34 -0.83
C TYR A 81 -21.21 0.52 -1.87
N GLU A 82 -20.82 -0.04 -3.01
CA GLU A 82 -20.27 0.74 -4.15
C GLU A 82 -21.24 1.83 -4.58
N LYS A 83 -22.52 1.48 -4.81
CA LYS A 83 -23.56 2.39 -5.29
C LYS A 83 -23.86 3.48 -4.26
N ASP A 84 -23.97 3.10 -2.99
CA ASP A 84 -24.19 4.04 -1.88
C ASP A 84 -23.02 5.04 -1.76
N MET A 85 -21.78 4.58 -1.98
CA MET A 85 -20.58 5.40 -1.96
C MET A 85 -20.40 6.28 -3.21
N GLU A 86 -20.86 5.83 -4.38
CA GLU A 86 -20.95 6.68 -5.58
C GLU A 86 -21.91 7.85 -5.34
N GLU A 87 -23.12 7.58 -4.84
CA GLU A 87 -24.11 8.61 -4.52
C GLU A 87 -23.57 9.57 -3.45
N TYR A 88 -22.95 9.04 -2.39
CA TYR A 88 -22.30 9.84 -1.36
C TYR A 88 -21.20 10.75 -1.94
N HIS A 89 -20.34 10.25 -2.82
CA HIS A 89 -19.27 11.07 -3.42
C HIS A 89 -19.81 12.14 -4.39
N VAL A 90 -20.90 11.87 -5.12
CA VAL A 90 -21.64 12.89 -5.90
C VAL A 90 -22.23 13.97 -4.99
N ASN A 91 -22.95 13.57 -3.95
CA ASN A 91 -23.56 14.49 -2.99
C ASN A 91 -22.51 15.33 -2.24
N LEU A 92 -21.38 14.70 -1.86
CA LEU A 92 -20.24 15.38 -1.24
C LEU A 92 -19.57 16.38 -2.18
N ALA A 93 -19.41 16.05 -3.47
CA ALA A 93 -18.84 16.96 -4.46
C ALA A 93 -19.73 18.19 -4.68
N ASN A 94 -21.05 17.98 -4.81
CA ASN A 94 -22.04 19.04 -4.94
C ASN A 94 -22.05 19.96 -3.69
N TRP A 95 -22.06 19.38 -2.50
CA TRP A 95 -22.00 20.12 -1.24
C TRP A 95 -20.68 20.89 -1.07
N LYS A 96 -19.54 20.28 -1.39
CA LYS A 96 -18.23 20.97 -1.37
C LYS A 96 -18.22 22.17 -2.30
N LYS A 97 -18.71 22.02 -3.53
CA LYS A 97 -18.79 23.10 -4.52
C LYS A 97 -19.66 24.25 -4.01
N GLY A 98 -20.88 23.95 -3.56
CA GLY A 98 -21.77 24.95 -2.96
C GLY A 98 -21.13 25.68 -1.75
N ARG A 99 -20.42 24.95 -0.88
CA ARG A 99 -19.71 25.54 0.26
C ARG A 99 -18.56 26.45 -0.16
N GLU A 100 -17.79 26.09 -1.18
CA GLU A 100 -16.71 26.93 -1.68
C GLU A 100 -17.23 28.17 -2.42
N ASP A 101 -18.34 28.05 -3.17
CA ASP A 101 -18.99 29.18 -3.84
C ASP A 101 -19.56 30.19 -2.81
N GLU A 102 -20.25 29.73 -1.76
CA GLU A 102 -20.68 30.60 -0.66
C GLU A 102 -19.51 31.17 0.15
N ARG A 103 -18.44 30.40 0.38
CA ARG A 103 -17.22 30.92 1.04
C ARG A 103 -16.58 32.04 0.24
N ARG A 104 -16.55 31.92 -1.09
CA ARG A 104 -16.04 32.98 -1.98
C ARG A 104 -16.91 34.22 -1.90
N LYS A 105 -18.24 34.12 -1.95
CA LYS A 105 -19.16 35.26 -1.78
C LYS A 105 -18.91 36.00 -0.46
N LEU A 106 -18.87 35.27 0.67
CA LEU A 106 -18.59 35.85 1.99
C LEU A 106 -17.22 36.56 2.06
N LEU A 107 -16.19 36.00 1.41
CA LEU A 107 -14.87 36.64 1.33
C LEU A 107 -14.87 37.91 0.47
N MET A 108 -15.69 37.96 -0.60
CA MET A 108 -15.87 39.18 -1.40
C MET A 108 -16.65 40.25 -0.62
N GLU A 109 -17.76 39.90 0.04
CA GLU A 109 -18.51 40.82 0.91
C GLU A 109 -17.61 41.44 1.98
N GLU A 110 -16.78 40.63 2.66
CA GLU A 110 -15.82 41.13 3.64
C GLU A 110 -14.68 41.97 3.02
N ALA A 111 -14.26 41.67 1.79
CA ALA A 111 -13.24 42.44 1.08
C ALA A 111 -13.76 43.83 0.68
N GLU A 112 -14.99 43.90 0.14
CA GLU A 112 -15.69 45.14 -0.19
C GLU A 112 -15.92 46.01 1.06
N LEU A 113 -16.41 45.43 2.16
CA LEU A 113 -16.59 46.15 3.43
C LEU A 113 -15.27 46.71 3.97
N LYS A 114 -14.15 45.98 3.82
CA LYS A 114 -12.81 46.44 4.24
C LYS A 114 -12.23 47.51 3.31
N GLN A 115 -12.67 47.58 2.05
CA GLN A 115 -12.27 48.62 1.10
C GLN A 115 -13.11 49.90 1.28
N GLN A 116 -14.43 49.76 1.48
CA GLN A 116 -15.36 50.87 1.72
C GLN A 116 -15.16 51.51 3.11
N GLY A 117 -14.86 50.71 4.14
CA GLY A 117 -14.56 51.16 5.50
C GLY A 117 -13.17 51.77 5.64
N GLY A 118 -12.86 52.75 4.78
CA GLY A 118 -11.51 53.27 4.57
C GLY A 118 -10.73 53.63 5.84
N MET A 119 -9.43 53.35 5.79
CA MET A 119 -8.39 53.57 6.80
C MET A 119 -8.21 52.45 7.85
N TRP A 120 -7.13 51.68 7.68
CA TRP A 120 -6.50 50.90 8.76
C TRP A 120 -5.84 51.76 9.87
N ASP A 121 -6.04 53.09 9.84
CA ASP A 121 -5.53 54.06 10.82
C ASP A 121 -6.66 54.77 11.58
N SER A 122 -7.41 54.03 12.40
CA SER A 122 -8.21 54.63 13.49
C SER A 122 -8.38 53.73 14.73
N VAL A 123 -7.41 52.85 15.00
CA VAL A 123 -7.37 52.06 16.26
C VAL A 123 -6.27 52.54 17.21
N ASN A 124 -5.34 53.40 16.76
CA ASN A 124 -4.19 53.84 17.58
C ASN A 124 -4.05 55.36 17.78
N LYS A 125 -5.08 56.15 17.42
CA LYS A 125 -5.20 57.58 17.74
C LYS A 125 -6.68 57.97 17.80
N HIS A 126 -7.07 58.76 18.80
CA HIS A 126 -8.45 59.24 19.05
C HIS A 126 -9.48 58.21 19.56
N ARG A 127 -9.13 57.50 20.64
CA ARG A 127 -10.13 57.15 21.68
C ARG A 127 -9.72 57.57 23.10
N SER A 128 -8.98 58.67 23.23
CA SER A 128 -8.84 59.38 24.51
C SER A 128 -10.01 60.35 24.73
N LYS A 129 -10.26 60.68 26.01
CA LYS A 129 -11.15 61.76 26.52
C LYS A 129 -12.67 61.59 26.61
N PHE A 130 -13.31 60.51 26.14
CA PHE A 130 -14.76 60.31 26.42
C PHE A 130 -15.19 58.92 26.94
N VAL A 131 -14.29 57.93 27.00
CA VAL A 131 -14.60 56.58 27.52
C VAL A 131 -13.93 56.28 28.87
N GLU A 132 -13.02 57.14 29.34
CA GLU A 132 -12.23 56.94 30.57
C GLU A 132 -13.05 56.85 31.88
N ARG A 133 -14.33 57.23 31.88
CA ARG A 133 -15.12 57.34 33.13
C ARG A 133 -16.16 56.25 33.36
N TRP A 134 -16.37 55.30 32.44
CA TRP A 134 -17.52 54.38 32.55
C TRP A 134 -17.31 52.93 32.06
N MET A 135 -16.14 52.32 32.30
CA MET A 135 -16.00 50.85 32.48
C MET A 135 -14.61 50.42 33.03
N PHE A 136 -14.21 50.95 34.19
CA PHE A 136 -13.13 50.35 34.98
C PHE A 136 -13.63 49.10 35.74
N ARG A 137 -13.84 47.97 35.03
CA ARG A 137 -13.72 46.64 35.66
C ARG A 137 -13.60 45.49 34.63
N LYS A 138 -12.59 44.64 34.87
CA LYS A 138 -12.23 43.37 34.17
C LYS A 138 -11.62 43.48 32.77
N LYS A 139 -10.28 43.56 32.79
CA LYS A 139 -9.29 42.91 31.91
C LYS A 139 -9.80 42.26 30.61
N THR A 140 -9.28 42.76 29.51
CA THR A 140 -8.80 41.93 28.39
C THR A 140 -7.32 42.19 28.19
N GLU A 141 -6.47 41.40 28.86
CA GLU A 141 -5.05 41.34 28.55
C GLU A 141 -4.85 40.47 27.30
N ASN A 142 -3.94 40.90 26.42
CA ASN A 142 -3.27 40.09 25.39
C ASN A 142 -4.14 39.15 24.55
N VAL A 143 -4.89 39.72 23.59
CA VAL A 143 -5.27 38.97 22.39
C VAL A 143 -4.05 38.91 21.47
N GLU A 144 -3.32 37.80 21.48
CA GLU A 144 -2.25 37.52 20.51
C GLU A 144 -2.80 37.67 19.07
N SER A 145 -1.98 38.18 18.14
CA SER A 145 -2.43 38.52 16.78
C SER A 145 -2.95 37.33 15.95
N GLY A 146 -2.69 36.10 16.40
CA GLY A 146 -3.25 34.86 15.82
C GLY A 146 -4.69 34.55 16.26
N VAL A 147 -5.09 34.89 17.49
CA VAL A 147 -6.40 34.51 18.05
C VAL A 147 -7.54 35.18 17.29
N GLY A 148 -7.40 36.46 16.94
CA GLY A 148 -8.39 37.19 16.14
C GLY A 148 -8.64 36.57 14.76
N LYS A 149 -7.59 36.07 14.09
CA LYS A 149 -7.71 35.38 12.80
C LYS A 149 -8.47 34.05 12.94
N TRP A 150 -8.11 33.24 13.94
CA TRP A 150 -8.76 31.95 14.17
C TRP A 150 -10.25 32.09 14.55
N VAL A 151 -10.60 33.04 15.42
CA VAL A 151 -12.00 33.35 15.76
C VAL A 151 -12.78 33.82 14.53
N SER A 152 -12.15 34.64 13.68
CA SER A 152 -12.76 35.11 12.43
C SER A 152 -13.03 33.96 11.45
N TYR A 153 -12.05 33.06 11.25
CA TYR A 153 -12.19 31.84 10.46
C TYR A 153 -13.32 30.94 10.99
N LEU A 154 -13.35 30.66 12.30
CA LEU A 154 -14.40 29.83 12.93
C LEU A 154 -15.80 30.44 12.80
N ASN A 155 -15.93 31.77 12.88
CA ASN A 155 -17.21 32.44 12.67
C ASN A 155 -17.69 32.33 11.21
N ARG A 156 -16.79 32.36 10.23
CA ARG A 156 -17.13 32.06 8.82
C ARG A 156 -17.56 30.62 8.64
N GLU A 157 -16.84 29.65 9.20
CA GLU A 157 -17.21 28.23 9.12
C GLU A 157 -18.61 27.99 9.71
N LYS A 158 -18.94 28.62 10.85
CA LYS A 158 -20.31 28.58 11.42
C LYS A 158 -21.36 29.24 10.50
N LYS A 159 -21.05 30.39 9.89
CA LYS A 159 -21.96 31.04 8.91
C LYS A 159 -22.17 30.12 7.70
N LEU A 160 -21.12 29.48 7.19
CA LEU A 160 -21.20 28.51 6.09
C LEU A 160 -22.00 27.26 6.45
N ASP A 161 -21.83 26.70 7.64
CA ASP A 161 -22.66 25.59 8.14
C ASP A 161 -24.16 25.95 8.17
N SER A 162 -24.49 27.20 8.49
CA SER A 162 -25.88 27.69 8.50
C SER A 162 -26.48 27.93 7.12
N LEU A 163 -25.66 28.29 6.12
CA LEU A 163 -26.09 28.61 4.75
C LEU A 163 -26.17 27.38 3.83
N VAL A 164 -25.19 26.48 3.94
CA VAL A 164 -24.98 25.36 2.99
C VAL A 164 -25.56 24.05 3.55
N GLY A 165 -25.97 24.05 4.82
CA GLY A 165 -26.47 22.88 5.51
C GLY A 165 -25.37 21.87 5.88
N ARG A 166 -25.79 20.79 6.54
CA ARG A 166 -24.87 19.77 7.06
C ARG A 166 -24.17 19.02 5.93
N ARG A 167 -22.89 18.73 6.14
CA ARG A 167 -22.11 17.86 5.26
C ARG A 167 -22.79 16.49 5.10
N PRO A 168 -22.87 15.92 3.89
CA PRO A 168 -23.29 14.54 3.69
C PRO A 168 -22.51 13.59 4.60
N THR A 169 -23.21 12.61 5.18
CA THR A 169 -22.59 11.56 6.00
C THR A 169 -22.32 10.36 5.12
N ALA A 170 -21.13 9.75 5.25
CA ALA A 170 -20.80 8.54 4.49
C ALA A 170 -21.70 7.38 4.93
N PRO A 171 -22.14 6.49 4.01
CA PRO A 171 -22.84 5.27 4.38
C PRO A 171 -21.95 4.40 5.29
N PRO A 172 -22.55 3.61 6.21
CA PRO A 172 -21.78 2.73 7.09
C PRO A 172 -21.10 1.62 6.27
N ALA A 173 -19.77 1.61 6.28
CA ALA A 173 -19.01 0.56 5.61
C ALA A 173 -19.37 -0.84 6.15
N PRO A 174 -19.55 -1.86 5.29
CA PRO A 174 -19.67 -3.23 5.75
C PRO A 174 -18.39 -3.64 6.47
N LYS A 175 -18.51 -4.52 7.45
CA LYS A 175 -17.33 -5.07 8.10
C LYS A 175 -16.50 -5.86 7.09
N GLY A 176 -15.20 -5.53 7.05
CA GLY A 176 -14.18 -6.29 6.36
C GLY A 176 -13.88 -7.63 7.04
N LEU A 177 -12.81 -8.30 6.62
CA LEU A 177 -12.36 -9.56 7.23
C LEU A 177 -10.89 -9.46 7.68
N TYR A 178 -10.58 -10.01 8.85
CA TYR A 178 -9.21 -10.30 9.28
C TYR A 178 -9.08 -11.82 9.42
N ILE A 179 -8.39 -12.44 8.47
CA ILE A 179 -8.21 -13.88 8.35
C ILE A 179 -6.88 -14.25 8.99
N TYR A 180 -6.87 -15.14 9.98
CA TYR A 180 -5.64 -15.62 10.61
C TYR A 180 -5.62 -17.12 10.80
N GLY A 181 -4.45 -17.69 11.09
CA GLY A 181 -4.24 -19.12 11.25
C GLY A 181 -2.85 -19.54 10.80
N ASN A 182 -2.54 -20.82 10.90
CA ASN A 182 -1.20 -21.38 10.70
C ASN A 182 -0.58 -21.07 9.32
N VAL A 183 0.75 -21.15 9.22
CA VAL A 183 1.46 -21.10 7.93
C VAL A 183 0.97 -22.22 6.99
N GLY A 184 0.91 -21.94 5.69
CA GLY A 184 0.48 -22.93 4.69
C GLY A 184 -1.03 -23.23 4.62
N SER A 185 -1.86 -22.69 5.52
CA SER A 185 -3.30 -23.00 5.62
C SER A 185 -4.20 -22.47 4.48
N GLY A 186 -3.65 -21.79 3.47
CA GLY A 186 -4.38 -21.31 2.30
C GLY A 186 -4.93 -19.88 2.36
N LYS A 187 -4.54 -19.07 3.36
CA LYS A 187 -4.98 -17.66 3.50
C LYS A 187 -4.82 -16.82 2.23
N THR A 188 -3.63 -16.84 1.62
CA THR A 188 -3.30 -16.09 0.40
C THR A 188 -4.17 -16.53 -0.79
N MET A 189 -4.41 -17.84 -0.96
CA MET A 189 -5.29 -18.39 -2.00
C MET A 189 -6.74 -17.89 -1.85
N LEU A 190 -7.26 -17.82 -0.62
CA LEU A 190 -8.61 -17.30 -0.36
C LEU A 190 -8.68 -15.79 -0.63
N MET A 191 -7.61 -15.05 -0.30
CA MET A 191 -7.43 -13.64 -0.68
C MET A 191 -7.37 -13.46 -2.21
N ASP A 192 -6.70 -14.35 -2.95
CA ASP A 192 -6.63 -14.34 -4.42
C ASP A 192 -8.02 -14.47 -5.04
N MET A 193 -8.79 -15.47 -4.59
CA MET A 193 -10.16 -15.72 -5.06
C MET A 193 -11.08 -14.52 -4.78
N PHE A 194 -11.00 -13.93 -3.59
CA PHE A 194 -11.74 -12.71 -3.24
C PHE A 194 -11.32 -11.50 -4.07
N TYR A 195 -10.03 -11.18 -4.10
CA TYR A 195 -9.51 -10.01 -4.83
C TYR A 195 -9.80 -10.08 -6.33
N SER A 196 -9.87 -11.29 -6.90
CA SER A 196 -10.29 -11.54 -8.28
C SER A 196 -11.80 -11.35 -8.47
N ALA A 197 -12.61 -11.84 -7.52
CA ALA A 197 -14.07 -11.69 -7.57
C ALA A 197 -14.57 -10.24 -7.35
N THR A 198 -13.76 -9.36 -6.72
CA THR A 198 -14.07 -7.91 -6.63
C THR A 198 -13.93 -7.16 -7.95
N ASP A 199 -13.29 -7.75 -8.96
CA ASP A 199 -13.07 -7.08 -10.24
C ASP A 199 -14.38 -6.83 -10.99
N GLY A 200 -14.54 -5.62 -11.54
CA GLY A 200 -15.80 -5.18 -12.14
C GLY A 200 -16.96 -4.90 -11.17
N ILE A 201 -16.81 -5.18 -9.87
CA ILE A 201 -17.76 -4.77 -8.82
C ILE A 201 -17.30 -3.47 -8.13
N ILE A 202 -16.00 -3.37 -7.81
CA ILE A 202 -15.43 -2.27 -7.03
C ILE A 202 -14.35 -1.55 -7.83
N LYS A 203 -14.51 -0.24 -8.03
CA LYS A 203 -13.59 0.57 -8.84
C LYS A 203 -12.24 0.81 -8.17
N HIS A 204 -12.22 1.06 -6.87
CA HIS A 204 -10.99 1.37 -6.13
C HIS A 204 -10.53 0.18 -5.28
N ARG A 205 -9.84 -0.75 -5.92
CA ARG A 205 -9.23 -1.93 -5.28
C ARG A 205 -7.70 -1.81 -5.27
N ARG A 206 -7.10 -2.05 -4.10
CA ARG A 206 -5.64 -2.22 -3.94
C ARG A 206 -5.36 -3.50 -3.16
N ARG A 207 -4.28 -4.19 -3.51
CA ARG A 207 -3.66 -5.23 -2.71
C ARG A 207 -2.19 -4.90 -2.52
N TYR A 208 -1.66 -5.15 -1.33
CA TYR A 208 -0.23 -5.04 -1.02
C TYR A 208 0.20 -6.19 -0.11
N HIS A 209 1.45 -6.61 -0.24
CA HIS A 209 2.16 -7.36 0.81
C HIS A 209 2.65 -6.40 1.91
N PHE A 210 2.93 -6.88 3.13
CA PHE A 210 3.28 -6.01 4.26
C PHE A 210 4.54 -5.16 4.04
N HIS A 211 5.65 -5.76 3.58
CA HIS A 211 6.89 -5.01 3.37
C HIS A 211 6.76 -4.00 2.22
N GLU A 212 6.13 -4.40 1.11
CA GLU A 212 5.82 -3.52 -0.02
C GLU A 212 4.95 -2.31 0.41
N ALA A 213 3.90 -2.56 1.20
CA ALA A 213 3.05 -1.50 1.77
C ALA A 213 3.86 -0.54 2.63
N MET A 214 4.67 -1.06 3.56
CA MET A 214 5.49 -0.25 4.46
C MET A 214 6.52 0.60 3.71
N LEU A 215 7.11 0.06 2.66
CA LEU A 215 8.02 0.80 1.79
C LEU A 215 7.32 1.93 1.03
N LYS A 216 6.14 1.68 0.45
CA LYS A 216 5.31 2.71 -0.22
C LYS A 216 4.84 3.80 0.76
N ILE A 217 4.49 3.42 1.99
CA ILE A 217 4.13 4.35 3.07
C ILE A 217 5.32 5.27 3.41
N ASN A 218 6.52 4.70 3.60
CA ASN A 218 7.73 5.46 3.88
C ASN A 218 8.10 6.39 2.71
N GLU A 219 8.03 5.91 1.47
CA GLU A 219 8.30 6.72 0.29
C GLU A 219 7.33 7.91 0.16
N HIS A 220 6.03 7.70 0.42
CA HIS A 220 5.03 8.76 0.46
C HIS A 220 5.26 9.77 1.60
N MET A 221 5.66 9.32 2.80
CA MET A 221 6.04 10.21 3.90
C MET A 221 7.23 11.08 3.51
N HIS A 222 8.30 10.49 2.97
CA HIS A 222 9.50 11.22 2.53
C HIS A 222 9.20 12.21 1.39
N LYS A 223 8.37 11.84 0.40
CA LYS A 223 7.91 12.75 -0.66
C LYS A 223 7.18 13.97 -0.07
N ILE A 224 6.25 13.76 0.86
CA ILE A 224 5.50 14.85 1.50
C ILE A 224 6.42 15.74 2.36
N TRP A 225 7.33 15.16 3.14
CA TRP A 225 8.31 15.93 3.91
C TRP A 225 9.21 16.79 3.02
N LYS A 226 9.71 16.23 1.91
CA LYS A 226 10.54 16.97 0.96
C LYS A 226 9.76 18.15 0.34
N SER A 227 8.54 17.91 -0.15
CA SER A 227 7.68 18.99 -0.65
C SER A 227 7.38 20.06 0.41
N GLN A 228 7.15 19.68 1.67
CA GLN A 228 6.94 20.65 2.77
C GLN A 228 8.19 21.51 3.08
N VAL A 229 9.39 20.99 2.86
CA VAL A 229 10.65 21.75 3.00
C VAL A 229 10.86 22.67 1.81
N GLU A 230 10.57 22.21 0.60
CA GLU A 230 10.71 22.98 -0.65
C GLU A 230 9.65 24.09 -0.77
N GLU A 231 8.39 23.82 -0.42
CA GLU A 231 7.29 24.81 -0.39
C GLU A 231 7.54 25.91 0.65
N LYS A 232 8.19 25.61 1.79
CA LYS A 232 8.64 26.61 2.76
C LYS A 232 9.66 27.60 2.19
N SER A 233 10.40 27.23 1.15
CA SER A 233 11.34 28.14 0.46
C SER A 233 10.69 28.96 -0.66
N LEU A 234 9.48 28.61 -1.11
CA LEU A 234 8.79 29.19 -2.27
C LEU A 234 7.48 29.95 -1.91
N GLN A 235 7.31 30.38 -0.66
CA GLN A 235 6.08 30.98 -0.11
C GLN A 235 5.68 32.38 -0.68
N SER A 236 6.14 32.77 -1.87
CA SER A 236 5.86 34.08 -2.48
C SER A 236 4.68 34.11 -3.46
N SER A 237 4.25 32.97 -4.02
CA SER A 237 3.12 32.94 -4.97
C SER A 237 1.76 33.01 -4.27
N VAL A 238 1.22 34.23 -4.18
CA VAL A 238 -0.22 34.44 -3.99
C VAL A 238 -0.96 33.87 -5.20
N SER A 239 -2.05 33.13 -4.98
CA SER A 239 -2.79 32.47 -6.05
C SER A 239 -3.29 33.48 -7.10
N SER A 240 -3.00 33.21 -8.38
CA SER A 240 -3.22 34.11 -9.53
C SER A 240 -4.60 34.77 -9.56
N TRP A 241 -5.66 34.04 -9.20
CA TRP A 241 -7.03 34.59 -9.16
C TRP A 241 -7.19 35.74 -8.15
N ILE A 242 -6.55 35.71 -6.98
CA ILE A 242 -6.60 36.81 -5.98
C ILE A 242 -5.95 38.07 -6.55
N MET A 243 -4.85 37.92 -7.30
CA MET A 243 -4.17 39.05 -7.92
C MET A 243 -5.00 39.71 -9.03
N SER A 244 -5.86 38.93 -9.71
CA SER A 244 -6.77 39.44 -10.75
C SER A 244 -8.01 40.19 -10.23
N LEU A 245 -8.28 40.18 -8.92
CA LEU A 245 -9.45 40.87 -8.34
C LEU A 245 -9.31 42.41 -8.36
N PRO A 246 -10.41 43.18 -8.39
CA PRO A 246 -10.38 44.65 -8.40
C PRO A 246 -10.16 45.28 -7.01
N PHE A 247 -9.44 44.60 -6.11
CA PHE A 247 -9.17 45.07 -4.74
C PHE A 247 -7.76 45.67 -4.59
N ASP A 248 -7.61 46.55 -3.60
CA ASP A 248 -6.31 47.10 -3.18
C ASP A 248 -5.36 46.02 -2.65
N THR A 249 -4.05 46.28 -2.75
CA THR A 249 -2.97 45.35 -2.35
C THR A 249 -3.14 44.81 -0.93
N LYS A 250 -3.48 45.66 0.05
CA LYS A 250 -3.72 45.24 1.45
C LYS A 250 -4.86 44.22 1.59
N VAL A 251 -5.92 44.34 0.79
CA VAL A 251 -7.07 43.42 0.82
C VAL A 251 -6.72 42.10 0.12
N LYS A 252 -5.95 42.16 -0.98
CA LYS A 252 -5.37 40.99 -1.66
C LYS A 252 -4.40 40.21 -0.76
N GLU A 253 -3.55 40.90 -0.01
CA GLU A 253 -2.65 40.31 0.99
C GLU A 253 -3.42 39.63 2.11
N TRP A 254 -4.52 40.24 2.59
CA TRP A 254 -5.40 39.61 3.58
C TRP A 254 -6.07 38.34 3.03
N LEU A 255 -6.65 38.38 1.83
CA LEU A 255 -7.24 37.20 1.17
C LEU A 255 -6.20 36.08 0.98
N ALA A 256 -4.98 36.43 0.57
CA ALA A 256 -3.87 35.49 0.43
C ALA A 256 -3.47 34.86 1.77
N ALA A 257 -3.43 35.65 2.85
CA ALA A 257 -3.13 35.15 4.19
C ALA A 257 -4.23 34.22 4.72
N GLU A 258 -5.50 34.45 4.39
CA GLU A 258 -6.62 33.61 4.77
C GLU A 258 -6.62 32.25 4.03
N GLU A 259 -6.30 32.23 2.72
CA GLU A 259 -6.20 30.97 1.98
C GLU A 259 -4.95 30.17 2.38
N ARG A 260 -3.82 30.82 2.66
CA ARG A 260 -2.65 30.19 3.30
C ARG A 260 -3.01 29.56 4.65
N TYR A 261 -3.80 30.24 5.47
CA TYR A 261 -4.22 29.70 6.77
C TYR A 261 -5.10 28.45 6.66
N LYS A 262 -5.99 28.39 5.66
CA LYS A 262 -6.74 27.17 5.31
C LYS A 262 -5.80 26.03 4.89
N GLN A 263 -4.79 26.31 4.07
CA GLN A 263 -3.78 25.33 3.65
C GLN A 263 -2.97 24.80 4.85
N ASP A 264 -2.46 25.69 5.71
CA ASP A 264 -1.71 25.33 6.93
C ASP A 264 -2.52 24.47 7.92
N ILE A 265 -3.84 24.68 8.03
CA ILE A 265 -4.71 23.81 8.83
C ILE A 265 -4.83 22.41 8.20
N GLN A 266 -4.96 22.33 6.87
CA GLN A 266 -5.11 21.06 6.16
C GLN A 266 -3.81 20.23 6.11
N MET A 267 -2.64 20.89 6.04
CA MET A 267 -1.33 20.24 5.87
C MET A 267 -0.70 19.68 7.16
N LYS A 268 -1.29 19.95 8.34
CA LYS A 268 -0.67 19.65 9.65
C LYS A 268 -0.47 18.17 9.98
N ASN A 269 -1.11 17.25 9.25
CA ASN A 269 -0.99 15.81 9.51
C ASN A 269 -0.52 15.08 8.24
N ILE A 270 0.74 14.63 8.24
CA ILE A 270 1.34 13.87 7.11
C ILE A 270 0.62 12.53 6.90
N LEU A 271 0.28 11.80 7.98
CA LEU A 271 -0.32 10.47 7.88
C LEU A 271 -1.67 10.44 7.13
N PRO A 272 -2.64 11.35 7.38
CA PRO A 272 -3.81 11.50 6.52
C PRO A 272 -3.50 11.78 5.05
N ALA A 273 -2.52 12.63 4.74
CA ALA A 273 -2.13 12.93 3.36
C ALA A 273 -1.43 11.73 2.67
N VAL A 274 -0.73 10.88 3.42
CA VAL A 274 -0.22 9.59 2.94
C VAL A 274 -1.35 8.60 2.70
N ALA A 275 -2.27 8.45 3.67
CA ALA A 275 -3.41 7.55 3.58
C ALA A 275 -4.31 7.87 2.38
N ASP A 276 -4.66 9.15 2.20
CA ASP A 276 -5.46 9.61 1.06
C ASP A 276 -4.74 9.32 -0.29
N LYS A 277 -3.40 9.27 -0.33
CA LYS A 277 -2.60 8.85 -1.50
C LYS A 277 -2.36 7.34 -1.61
N PHE A 278 -2.57 6.56 -0.54
CA PHE A 278 -2.22 5.14 -0.48
C PHE A 278 -3.21 4.25 -1.26
N LEU A 279 -4.47 4.67 -1.33
CA LEU A 279 -5.51 3.98 -2.11
C LEU A 279 -5.76 4.59 -3.49
N ILE A 280 -5.68 5.92 -3.61
CA ILE A 280 -6.10 6.64 -4.82
C ILE A 280 -5.03 6.52 -5.91
N ASP A 281 -5.34 5.81 -6.99
CA ASP A 281 -4.60 5.97 -8.25
C ASP A 281 -4.84 7.39 -8.78
N GLN A 282 -3.77 8.09 -9.17
CA GLN A 282 -3.83 9.49 -9.62
C GLN A 282 -4.59 9.71 -10.95
N ARG A 283 -5.30 8.68 -11.43
CA ARG A 283 -5.95 8.61 -12.76
C ARG A 283 -7.42 8.18 -12.71
N SER A 284 -7.99 7.83 -11.55
CA SER A 284 -9.41 7.45 -11.43
C SER A 284 -10.28 8.59 -10.84
N ASP A 285 -11.55 8.66 -11.26
CA ASP A 285 -12.57 9.52 -10.63
C ASP A 285 -12.80 9.05 -9.19
N GLN A 286 -12.83 9.96 -8.22
CA GLN A 286 -12.83 9.64 -6.78
C GLN A 286 -14.21 9.19 -6.26
N ARG A 287 -14.93 8.35 -7.01
CA ARG A 287 -16.32 7.92 -6.73
C ARG A 287 -16.43 6.40 -6.62
N GLY A 288 -17.30 5.93 -5.73
CA GLY A 288 -17.39 4.52 -5.33
C GLY A 288 -16.71 4.25 -4.00
N ALA A 289 -16.82 3.02 -3.53
CA ALA A 289 -16.18 2.49 -2.34
C ALA A 289 -14.69 2.21 -2.60
N SER A 290 -13.94 1.94 -1.54
CA SER A 290 -12.54 1.52 -1.62
C SER A 290 -12.32 0.23 -0.85
N ILE A 291 -11.61 -0.71 -1.46
CA ILE A 291 -11.13 -1.94 -0.81
C ILE A 291 -9.61 -1.91 -0.72
N LEU A 292 -9.12 -2.21 0.49
CA LEU A 292 -7.73 -2.52 0.75
C LEU A 292 -7.63 -4.00 1.14
N CYS A 293 -7.02 -4.79 0.27
CA CYS A 293 -6.54 -6.13 0.57
C CYS A 293 -5.10 -6.03 1.09
N PHE A 294 -4.80 -6.68 2.21
CA PHE A 294 -3.50 -6.59 2.84
C PHE A 294 -3.03 -8.00 3.20
N ASP A 295 -2.01 -8.50 2.50
CA ASP A 295 -1.45 -9.82 2.81
C ASP A 295 -0.40 -9.75 3.91
N GLU A 296 -0.39 -10.82 4.70
CA GLU A 296 0.57 -11.14 5.75
C GLU A 296 0.90 -9.95 6.66
N ILE A 297 -0.13 -9.39 7.30
CA ILE A 297 0.07 -8.39 8.36
C ILE A 297 0.93 -9.00 9.46
N GLN A 298 2.14 -8.47 9.60
CA GLN A 298 3.09 -8.75 10.67
C GLN A 298 3.41 -7.42 11.38
N THR A 299 3.93 -7.47 12.60
CA THR A 299 4.42 -6.24 13.27
C THR A 299 5.86 -6.43 13.71
N VAL A 300 6.78 -6.10 12.79
CA VAL A 300 8.22 -6.30 12.96
C VAL A 300 8.88 -5.16 13.75
N ASP A 301 8.33 -3.93 13.66
CA ASP A 301 8.89 -2.76 14.33
C ASP A 301 7.84 -1.71 14.76
N VAL A 302 8.24 -0.80 15.65
CA VAL A 302 7.39 0.24 16.25
C VAL A 302 6.92 1.29 15.23
N PHE A 303 7.77 1.68 14.29
CA PHE A 303 7.45 2.69 13.29
C PHE A 303 6.40 2.16 12.31
N ALA A 304 6.50 0.89 11.93
CA ALA A 304 5.49 0.19 11.15
C ALA A 304 4.14 0.16 11.87
N ILE A 305 4.09 -0.22 13.15
CA ILE A 305 2.85 -0.18 13.96
C ILE A 305 2.24 1.23 13.97
N VAL A 306 3.05 2.27 14.22
CA VAL A 306 2.57 3.66 14.30
C VAL A 306 2.05 4.17 12.95
N ALA A 307 2.78 3.92 11.86
CA ALA A 307 2.41 4.35 10.52
C ALA A 307 1.15 3.61 10.02
N LEU A 308 1.14 2.28 10.16
CA LEU A 308 0.00 1.43 9.81
C LEU A 308 -1.25 1.82 10.61
N SER A 309 -1.12 1.97 11.94
CA SER A 309 -2.23 2.41 12.81
C SER A 309 -2.80 3.76 12.39
N GLY A 310 -1.94 4.75 12.11
CA GLY A 310 -2.36 6.07 11.67
C GLY A 310 -3.07 6.06 10.31
N ILE A 311 -2.53 5.32 9.34
CA ILE A 311 -3.09 5.20 7.99
C ILE A 311 -4.39 4.42 8.00
N MET A 312 -4.42 3.23 8.62
CA MET A 312 -5.63 2.41 8.70
C MET A 312 -6.73 3.11 9.52
N SER A 313 -6.38 3.83 10.58
CA SER A 313 -7.36 4.66 11.31
C SER A 313 -8.05 5.68 10.40
N ARG A 314 -7.30 6.33 9.51
CA ARG A 314 -7.81 7.25 8.49
C ARG A 314 -8.66 6.50 7.45
N LEU A 315 -8.12 5.47 6.81
CA LEU A 315 -8.81 4.74 5.72
C LEU A 315 -10.13 4.11 6.17
N LEU A 316 -10.14 3.48 7.33
CA LEU A 316 -11.36 2.92 7.93
C LEU A 316 -12.35 4.02 8.38
N SER A 317 -11.88 5.24 8.67
CA SER A 317 -12.77 6.38 8.97
C SER A 317 -13.39 7.03 7.72
N THR A 318 -12.80 6.82 6.53
CA THR A 318 -13.31 7.30 5.25
C THR A 318 -14.16 6.26 4.51
N GLY A 319 -14.48 5.14 5.16
CA GLY A 319 -15.33 4.09 4.57
C GLY A 319 -14.57 3.06 3.71
N THR A 320 -13.25 2.95 3.85
CA THR A 320 -12.49 1.86 3.22
C THR A 320 -12.85 0.54 3.90
N VAL A 321 -13.13 -0.50 3.11
CA VAL A 321 -13.28 -1.88 3.58
C VAL A 321 -11.92 -2.57 3.55
N LEU A 322 -11.53 -3.21 4.65
CA LEU A 322 -10.27 -3.94 4.77
C LEU A 322 -10.53 -5.45 4.61
N VAL A 323 -9.73 -6.14 3.81
CA VAL A 323 -9.54 -7.58 3.96
C VAL A 323 -8.07 -7.81 4.26
N ALA A 324 -7.76 -8.58 5.30
CA ALA A 324 -6.39 -8.81 5.75
C ALA A 324 -6.13 -10.30 5.98
N THR A 325 -4.89 -10.75 5.72
CA THR A 325 -4.39 -12.05 6.20
C THR A 325 -3.27 -11.83 7.23
N SER A 326 -3.08 -12.78 8.15
CA SER A 326 -1.92 -12.84 9.04
C SER A 326 -1.69 -14.27 9.54
N ASN A 327 -0.48 -14.58 10.02
CA ASN A 327 -0.24 -15.80 10.79
C ASN A 327 -0.73 -15.66 12.25
N ARG A 328 -0.95 -14.43 12.75
CA ARG A 328 -1.30 -14.14 14.15
C ARG A 328 -2.66 -13.48 14.31
N ALA A 329 -3.32 -13.75 15.44
CA ALA A 329 -4.53 -13.03 15.83
C ALA A 329 -4.21 -11.54 16.10
N PRO A 330 -5.18 -10.62 15.99
CA PRO A 330 -4.91 -9.18 16.15
C PRO A 330 -4.27 -8.80 17.48
N ASN A 331 -4.58 -9.50 18.58
CA ASN A 331 -3.99 -9.26 19.90
C ASN A 331 -2.54 -9.76 20.00
N ASP A 332 -2.14 -10.72 19.18
CA ASP A 332 -0.84 -11.42 19.23
C ASP A 332 0.19 -10.85 18.26
N LEU A 333 -0.16 -9.86 17.44
CA LEU A 333 0.81 -9.19 16.56
C LEU A 333 1.98 -8.60 17.38
N ASN A 334 1.69 -7.79 18.40
CA ASN A 334 2.69 -7.07 19.21
C ASN A 334 3.02 -7.81 20.52
N GLN A 335 3.49 -9.06 20.42
CA GLN A 335 3.93 -9.87 21.56
C GLN A 335 5.04 -9.18 22.39
N ASP A 336 5.95 -8.43 21.75
CA ASP A 336 7.02 -7.66 22.40
C ASP A 336 6.53 -6.44 23.20
N GLY A 337 5.24 -6.11 23.14
CA GLY A 337 4.59 -5.09 23.99
C GLY A 337 4.96 -3.64 23.67
N MET A 338 5.65 -3.38 22.55
CA MET A 338 6.13 -2.04 22.19
C MET A 338 4.96 -1.07 21.91
N GLN A 339 4.97 0.12 22.53
CA GLN A 339 3.91 1.13 22.35
C GLN A 339 2.47 0.59 22.55
N ARG A 340 2.27 -0.25 23.60
CA ARG A 340 1.01 -0.96 23.90
C ARG A 340 -0.26 -0.12 23.75
N GLU A 341 -0.27 1.16 24.14
CA GLU A 341 -1.44 2.03 23.96
C GLU A 341 -1.82 2.28 22.49
N ILE A 342 -0.84 2.54 21.62
CA ILE A 342 -1.07 2.80 20.19
C ILE A 342 -1.55 1.51 19.53
N PHE A 343 -0.96 0.39 19.93
CA PHE A 343 -1.33 -0.94 19.46
C PHE A 343 -2.75 -1.36 19.90
N LEU A 344 -3.13 -1.16 21.17
CA LEU A 344 -4.50 -1.47 21.63
C LEU A 344 -5.56 -0.60 20.91
N LYS A 345 -5.24 0.68 20.64
CA LYS A 345 -6.10 1.55 19.81
C LYS A 345 -6.22 1.04 18.37
N PHE A 346 -5.17 0.45 17.81
CA PHE A 346 -5.18 -0.20 16.50
C PHE A 346 -6.02 -1.47 16.48
N VAL A 347 -5.84 -2.39 17.44
CA VAL A 347 -6.61 -3.64 17.53
C VAL A 347 -8.10 -3.35 17.73
N ALA A 348 -8.47 -2.46 18.65
CA ALA A 348 -9.87 -2.05 18.83
C ALA A 348 -10.47 -1.39 17.56
N LYS A 349 -9.64 -0.75 16.73
CA LYS A 349 -10.05 -0.21 15.43
C LYS A 349 -10.23 -1.35 14.40
N LEU A 350 -9.37 -2.37 14.37
CA LEU A 350 -9.55 -3.58 13.55
C LEU A 350 -10.84 -4.31 13.91
N GLU A 351 -11.02 -4.72 15.17
CA GLU A 351 -12.19 -5.45 15.68
C GLU A 351 -13.53 -4.74 15.41
N LYS A 352 -13.51 -3.39 15.41
CA LYS A 352 -14.68 -2.59 15.07
C LYS A 352 -15.06 -2.65 13.59
N HIS A 353 -14.10 -2.74 12.67
CA HIS A 353 -14.33 -2.63 11.22
C HIS A 353 -14.13 -3.95 10.48
N CYS A 354 -13.67 -5.01 11.15
CA CYS A 354 -13.47 -6.35 10.58
C CYS A 354 -14.18 -7.42 11.40
N GLU A 355 -14.61 -8.48 10.72
CA GLU A 355 -14.93 -9.78 11.30
C GLU A 355 -13.63 -10.58 11.37
N ILE A 356 -13.27 -11.08 12.56
CA ILE A 356 -12.05 -11.88 12.77
C ILE A 356 -12.39 -13.34 12.53
N VAL A 357 -11.67 -14.01 11.62
CA VAL A 357 -11.95 -15.38 11.21
C VAL A 357 -10.67 -16.22 11.28
N LEU A 358 -10.73 -17.32 12.01
CA LEU A 358 -9.65 -18.31 12.13
C LEU A 358 -9.78 -19.36 11.02
N ILE A 359 -8.66 -19.68 10.37
CA ILE A 359 -8.48 -20.95 9.65
C ILE A 359 -7.78 -21.90 10.62
N GLY A 360 -8.54 -22.86 11.17
CA GLY A 360 -8.05 -23.85 12.14
C GLY A 360 -7.21 -24.98 11.52
N SER A 361 -7.18 -25.07 10.19
CA SER A 361 -6.47 -26.11 9.46
C SER A 361 -4.99 -26.22 9.86
N GLU A 362 -4.63 -27.42 10.34
CA GLU A 362 -3.24 -27.82 10.63
C GLU A 362 -2.48 -28.29 9.38
N ILE A 363 -3.15 -28.35 8.22
CA ILE A 363 -2.58 -28.85 6.97
C ILE A 363 -1.79 -27.73 6.26
N ASP A 364 -0.49 -27.94 6.10
CA ASP A 364 0.33 -27.14 5.19
C ASP A 364 0.10 -27.59 3.73
N TYR A 365 -0.76 -26.86 3.03
CA TYR A 365 -1.07 -27.13 1.63
C TYR A 365 0.12 -26.93 0.69
N ARG A 366 1.13 -26.12 1.07
CA ARG A 366 2.36 -25.93 0.27
C ARG A 366 3.14 -27.24 0.21
N ARG A 367 3.32 -27.92 1.35
CA ARG A 367 3.94 -29.26 1.44
C ARG A 367 3.16 -30.32 0.66
N LEU A 368 1.82 -30.32 0.77
CA LEU A 368 0.96 -31.29 0.10
C LEU A 368 1.01 -31.16 -1.44
N ILE A 369 1.07 -29.94 -1.97
CA ILE A 369 1.24 -29.70 -3.42
C ILE A 369 2.64 -30.12 -3.88
N ALA A 370 3.69 -29.81 -3.10
CA ALA A 370 5.05 -30.22 -3.41
C ALA A 370 5.20 -31.74 -3.50
N GLN A 371 4.59 -32.51 -2.58
CA GLN A 371 4.61 -33.98 -2.59
C GLN A 371 3.90 -34.61 -3.81
N ARG A 372 2.93 -33.92 -4.41
CA ARG A 372 2.22 -34.38 -5.62
C ARG A 372 2.97 -34.01 -6.91
N SER A 373 3.97 -33.14 -6.85
CA SER A 373 4.70 -32.63 -8.00
C SER A 373 5.91 -33.53 -8.29
N ILE A 374 5.91 -34.17 -9.46
CA ILE A 374 6.80 -35.32 -9.72
C ILE A 374 8.24 -34.92 -10.10
N ASP A 375 8.47 -33.74 -10.69
CA ASP A 375 9.59 -33.58 -11.64
C ASP A 375 10.73 -32.56 -11.31
N GLN A 376 10.64 -31.66 -10.32
CA GLN A 376 11.67 -30.63 -10.13
C GLN A 376 12.14 -30.43 -8.68
N ALA A 377 13.27 -31.06 -8.34
CA ALA A 377 14.01 -30.79 -7.12
C ALA A 377 14.84 -29.51 -7.27
N HIS A 378 14.27 -28.36 -6.92
CA HIS A 378 14.97 -27.06 -6.88
C HIS A 378 15.88 -26.90 -5.64
N TYR A 379 15.91 -27.87 -4.74
CA TYR A 379 16.66 -27.84 -3.48
C TYR A 379 17.68 -28.97 -3.43
N PHE A 380 18.95 -28.63 -3.31
CA PHE A 380 20.09 -29.55 -3.34
C PHE A 380 20.74 -29.62 -1.96
N TRP A 381 20.82 -30.82 -1.40
CA TRP A 381 21.54 -31.12 -0.17
C TRP A 381 22.22 -32.51 -0.29
N PRO A 382 23.21 -32.84 0.55
CA PRO A 382 23.93 -31.93 1.44
C PRO A 382 25.00 -31.14 0.65
N LEU A 383 25.73 -30.22 1.31
CA LEU A 383 26.90 -29.55 0.72
C LEU A 383 28.05 -30.54 0.47
N ASN A 384 27.94 -31.31 -0.61
CA ASN A 384 28.97 -32.21 -1.13
C ASN A 384 29.19 -31.95 -2.63
N SER A 385 30.28 -32.50 -3.17
CA SER A 385 30.64 -32.33 -4.58
C SER A 385 29.58 -32.82 -5.57
N ILE A 386 28.76 -33.80 -5.22
CA ILE A 386 27.68 -34.32 -6.08
C ILE A 386 26.54 -33.30 -6.18
N ALA A 387 26.10 -32.72 -5.06
CA ALA A 387 25.07 -31.69 -5.03
C ALA A 387 25.54 -30.39 -5.70
N VAL A 388 26.77 -29.96 -5.41
CA VAL A 388 27.42 -28.81 -6.07
C VAL A 388 27.44 -29.00 -7.58
N ASN A 389 27.95 -30.14 -8.07
CA ASN A 389 28.03 -30.40 -9.53
C ASN A 389 26.65 -30.44 -10.21
N LYS A 390 25.60 -30.89 -9.51
CA LYS A 390 24.21 -30.82 -10.02
C LYS A 390 23.70 -29.38 -10.09
N PHE A 391 23.94 -28.59 -9.06
CA PHE A 391 23.57 -27.17 -8.99
C PHE A 391 24.28 -26.36 -10.09
N GLU A 392 25.59 -26.53 -10.26
CA GLU A 392 26.36 -25.90 -11.35
C GLU A 392 25.88 -26.32 -12.73
N LYS A 393 25.55 -27.61 -12.92
CA LYS A 393 25.01 -28.10 -14.18
C LYS A 393 23.69 -27.40 -14.54
N ILE A 394 22.77 -27.26 -13.58
CA ILE A 394 21.47 -26.62 -13.80
C ILE A 394 21.64 -25.10 -14.02
N TRP A 395 22.55 -24.44 -13.30
CA TRP A 395 22.93 -23.05 -13.55
C TRP A 395 23.39 -22.86 -15.01
N CYS A 396 24.30 -23.72 -15.48
CA CYS A 396 24.77 -23.71 -16.87
C CYS A 396 23.65 -24.02 -17.88
N GLU A 397 22.76 -24.98 -17.61
CA GLU A 397 21.65 -25.31 -18.51
C GLU A 397 20.67 -24.13 -18.65
N VAL A 398 20.27 -23.51 -17.54
CA VAL A 398 19.36 -22.35 -17.53
C VAL A 398 19.99 -21.14 -18.21
N THR A 399 21.24 -20.80 -17.89
CA THR A 399 21.92 -19.63 -18.49
C THR A 399 22.22 -19.85 -19.98
N ASN A 400 22.64 -21.04 -20.41
CA ASN A 400 22.87 -21.33 -21.83
C ASN A 400 21.58 -21.25 -22.67
N HIS A 401 20.44 -21.69 -22.14
CA HIS A 401 19.15 -21.54 -22.83
C HIS A 401 18.72 -20.08 -23.02
N LEU A 402 19.18 -19.17 -22.15
CA LEU A 402 18.82 -17.76 -22.17
C LEU A 402 19.85 -16.86 -22.87
N GLY A 403 20.97 -17.40 -23.37
CA GLY A 403 21.97 -16.67 -24.15
C GLY A 403 23.42 -16.79 -23.65
N GLY A 404 23.64 -17.43 -22.50
CA GLY A 404 24.95 -17.89 -22.02
C GLY A 404 25.94 -16.82 -21.55
N GLN A 405 25.67 -15.53 -21.78
CA GLN A 405 26.52 -14.46 -21.29
C GLN A 405 26.21 -14.13 -19.83
N ILE A 406 27.11 -14.52 -18.93
CA ILE A 406 27.07 -14.13 -17.52
C ILE A 406 27.78 -12.80 -17.37
N TYR A 407 27.10 -11.82 -16.75
CA TYR A 407 27.64 -10.52 -16.43
C TYR A 407 27.35 -10.14 -14.97
N THR A 408 27.94 -9.03 -14.52
CA THR A 408 27.64 -8.39 -13.24
C THR A 408 26.76 -7.18 -13.52
N ASP A 409 25.68 -7.02 -12.78
CA ASP A 409 24.74 -5.89 -12.91
C ASP A 409 24.63 -5.10 -11.59
N THR A 410 24.03 -3.92 -11.64
CA THR A 410 23.76 -3.09 -10.46
C THR A 410 22.34 -2.56 -10.52
N ILE A 411 21.45 -3.19 -9.75
CA ILE A 411 20.03 -2.84 -9.72
C ILE A 411 19.78 -1.67 -8.76
N PRO A 412 18.87 -0.73 -9.11
CA PRO A 412 18.47 0.33 -8.20
C PRO A 412 17.58 -0.22 -7.08
N VAL A 413 17.80 0.28 -5.86
CA VAL A 413 16.99 -0.02 -4.67
C VAL A 413 16.36 1.28 -4.16
N MET A 414 15.30 1.17 -3.37
CA MET A 414 14.61 2.32 -2.79
C MET A 414 15.54 3.28 -2.02
N PHE A 415 15.13 4.55 -1.98
CA PHE A 415 15.87 5.66 -1.37
C PHE A 415 17.27 5.94 -1.99
N GLY A 416 17.50 5.51 -3.24
CA GLY A 416 18.73 5.80 -3.97
C GLY A 416 19.90 4.88 -3.62
N ARG A 417 19.62 3.77 -2.93
CA ARG A 417 20.55 2.64 -2.80
C ARG A 417 20.69 1.91 -4.14
N THR A 418 21.71 1.07 -4.24
CA THR A 418 21.93 0.14 -5.35
C THR A 418 22.44 -1.18 -4.79
N LEU A 419 22.05 -2.30 -5.40
CA LEU A 419 22.55 -3.63 -5.07
C LEU A 419 23.31 -4.18 -6.27
N GLU A 420 24.52 -4.69 -6.03
CA GLU A 420 25.31 -5.38 -7.04
C GLU A 420 24.83 -6.83 -7.18
N VAL A 421 24.80 -7.34 -8.40
CA VAL A 421 24.39 -8.72 -8.71
C VAL A 421 25.61 -9.40 -9.34
N PRO A 422 26.40 -10.18 -8.57
CA PRO A 422 27.71 -10.66 -9.01
C PRO A 422 27.67 -11.48 -10.30
N ASN A 423 26.64 -12.33 -10.43
CA ASN A 423 26.42 -13.16 -11.60
C ASN A 423 24.93 -13.14 -12.00
N CYS A 424 24.65 -12.63 -13.19
CA CYS A 424 23.32 -12.65 -13.78
C CYS A 424 23.36 -12.91 -15.29
N CYS A 425 22.22 -13.34 -15.83
CA CYS A 425 21.99 -13.60 -17.25
C CYS A 425 20.49 -13.49 -17.53
N GLU A 426 20.06 -12.51 -18.33
CA GLU A 426 18.70 -12.39 -18.89
C GLU A 426 17.55 -12.79 -17.94
N GLY A 427 17.40 -12.08 -16.82
CA GLY A 427 16.33 -12.33 -15.84
C GLY A 427 16.62 -13.42 -14.79
N VAL A 428 17.80 -14.02 -14.83
CA VAL A 428 18.31 -14.97 -13.81
C VAL A 428 19.47 -14.35 -13.03
N ALA A 429 19.44 -14.45 -11.69
CA ALA A 429 20.53 -14.01 -10.81
C ALA A 429 21.06 -15.15 -9.94
N ARG A 430 22.33 -15.04 -9.52
CA ARG A 430 22.99 -15.97 -8.59
C ARG A 430 23.74 -15.22 -7.50
N PHE A 431 23.58 -15.72 -6.27
CA PHE A 431 24.19 -15.19 -5.07
C PHE A 431 24.69 -16.33 -4.15
N THR A 432 25.56 -16.01 -3.21
CA THR A 432 25.83 -16.86 -2.04
C THR A 432 24.94 -16.42 -0.88
N PHE A 433 24.65 -17.33 0.05
CA PHE A 433 23.92 -17.00 1.28
C PHE A 433 24.57 -15.86 2.07
N GLU A 434 25.91 -15.83 2.16
CA GLU A 434 26.62 -14.79 2.90
C GLU A 434 26.47 -13.40 2.26
N TYR A 435 26.33 -13.33 0.93
CA TYR A 435 26.08 -12.07 0.23
C TYR A 435 24.70 -11.50 0.58
N LEU A 436 23.64 -12.31 0.44
CA LEU A 436 22.26 -11.84 0.66
C LEU A 436 21.86 -11.78 2.13
N CYS A 437 22.46 -12.57 3.03
CA CYS A 437 22.01 -12.67 4.42
C CYS A 437 23.08 -12.26 5.45
N GLY A 438 24.36 -12.19 5.07
CA GLY A 438 25.45 -11.70 5.92
C GLY A 438 25.65 -10.19 5.90
N GLN A 439 25.21 -9.51 4.84
CA GLN A 439 25.32 -8.06 4.67
C GLN A 439 24.13 -7.29 5.31
N PRO A 440 24.25 -5.97 5.56
CA PRO A 440 23.15 -5.12 6.04
C PRO A 440 22.14 -4.77 4.93
N VAL A 441 21.60 -5.81 4.30
CA VAL A 441 20.46 -5.76 3.36
C VAL A 441 19.15 -6.19 4.07
N GLY A 442 18.02 -5.93 3.43
CA GLY A 442 16.70 -6.30 3.95
C GLY A 442 15.61 -6.30 2.87
N ALA A 443 14.34 -6.25 3.27
CA ALA A 443 13.18 -6.45 2.37
C ALA A 443 13.22 -5.58 1.09
N ALA A 444 13.65 -4.32 1.18
CA ALA A 444 13.76 -3.45 0.00
C ALA A 444 14.77 -3.94 -1.05
N ASP A 445 15.83 -4.62 -0.64
CA ASP A 445 16.82 -5.23 -1.54
C ASP A 445 16.26 -6.52 -2.16
N TYR A 446 15.54 -7.32 -1.37
CA TYR A 446 14.96 -8.58 -1.84
C TYR A 446 13.81 -8.36 -2.81
N ILE A 447 12.94 -7.36 -2.55
CA ILE A 447 11.93 -6.90 -3.50
C ILE A 447 12.59 -6.42 -4.80
N ALA A 448 13.68 -5.65 -4.72
CA ALA A 448 14.40 -5.22 -5.92
C ALA A 448 14.98 -6.41 -6.71
N VAL A 449 15.53 -7.43 -6.04
CA VAL A 449 15.96 -8.68 -6.71
C VAL A 449 14.76 -9.37 -7.37
N ALA A 450 13.64 -9.51 -6.65
CA ALA A 450 12.44 -10.21 -7.12
C ALA A 450 11.70 -9.48 -8.27
N GLU A 451 11.78 -8.15 -8.33
CA GLU A 451 11.25 -7.34 -9.44
C GLU A 451 12.11 -7.43 -10.71
N ASN A 452 13.43 -7.61 -10.58
CA ASN A 452 14.36 -7.65 -11.72
C ASN A 452 14.68 -9.08 -12.21
N TYR A 453 14.52 -10.10 -11.35
CA TYR A 453 14.91 -11.48 -11.64
C TYR A 453 13.77 -12.48 -11.38
N HIS A 454 13.33 -13.18 -12.42
CA HIS A 454 12.30 -14.22 -12.31
C HIS A 454 12.85 -15.55 -11.76
N THR A 455 14.18 -15.72 -11.75
CA THR A 455 14.83 -16.91 -11.21
C THR A 455 16.06 -16.54 -10.42
N VAL A 456 16.18 -17.08 -9.21
CA VAL A 456 17.27 -16.79 -8.28
C VAL A 456 17.94 -18.09 -7.86
N PHE A 457 19.27 -18.11 -7.90
CA PHE A 457 20.11 -19.20 -7.41
C PHE A 457 20.83 -18.75 -6.13
N ILE A 458 20.71 -19.52 -5.05
CA ILE A 458 21.39 -19.26 -3.78
C ILE A 458 22.24 -20.48 -3.41
N SER A 459 23.56 -20.26 -3.34
CA SER A 459 24.52 -21.29 -2.89
C SER A 459 24.93 -21.12 -1.43
N ASP A 460 25.52 -22.19 -0.88
CA ASP A 460 26.24 -22.19 0.40
C ASP A 460 25.35 -21.85 1.62
N ILE A 461 24.07 -22.24 1.58
CA ILE A 461 23.12 -22.01 2.68
C ILE A 461 23.52 -22.88 3.89
N PRO A 462 23.92 -22.30 5.04
CA PRO A 462 24.39 -23.04 6.20
C PRO A 462 23.22 -23.53 7.07
N ASN A 463 23.50 -24.47 7.98
CA ASN A 463 22.57 -24.79 9.06
C ASN A 463 22.36 -23.56 9.96
N MET A 464 21.11 -23.16 10.14
CA MET A 464 20.73 -21.94 10.83
C MET A 464 20.50 -22.21 12.31
N SER A 465 21.51 -21.91 13.11
CA SER A 465 21.45 -21.94 14.58
C SER A 465 21.21 -20.54 15.16
N MET A 466 20.88 -20.46 16.45
CA MET A 466 20.70 -19.20 17.19
C MET A 466 21.88 -18.21 17.06
N ARG A 467 23.11 -18.69 16.77
CA ARG A 467 24.29 -17.84 16.55
C ARG A 467 24.21 -16.97 15.29
N ILE A 468 23.42 -17.37 14.29
CA ILE A 468 23.20 -16.63 13.03
C ILE A 468 21.72 -16.28 12.84
N ARG A 469 20.99 -16.06 13.94
CA ARG A 469 19.54 -15.76 13.96
C ARG A 469 19.17 -14.52 13.12
N ASP A 470 20.04 -13.52 13.03
CA ASP A 470 19.80 -12.34 12.20
C ASP A 470 19.88 -12.67 10.70
N LYS A 471 20.86 -13.48 10.29
CA LYS A 471 20.97 -14.02 8.93
C LYS A 471 19.79 -14.94 8.60
N ALA A 472 19.36 -15.77 9.55
CA ALA A 472 18.19 -16.64 9.42
C ALA A 472 16.90 -15.83 9.20
N ARG A 473 16.67 -14.78 10.00
CA ARG A 473 15.53 -13.86 9.80
C ARG A 473 15.61 -13.16 8.43
N ARG A 474 16.79 -12.68 8.03
CA ARG A 474 17.02 -12.11 6.68
C ARG A 474 16.68 -13.10 5.57
N PHE A 475 17.04 -14.38 5.73
CA PHE A 475 16.73 -15.42 4.75
C PHE A 475 15.23 -15.72 4.69
N ILE A 476 14.53 -15.78 5.84
CA ILE A 476 13.08 -15.94 5.89
C ILE A 476 12.39 -14.80 5.10
N THR A 477 12.76 -13.54 5.35
CA THR A 477 12.23 -12.39 4.58
C THR A 477 12.56 -12.49 3.08
N LEU A 478 13.75 -12.97 2.71
CA LEU A 478 14.11 -13.19 1.30
C LEU A 478 13.24 -14.26 0.63
N ILE A 479 12.99 -15.38 1.30
CA ILE A 479 12.11 -16.45 0.79
C ILE A 479 10.67 -15.95 0.62
N ASP A 480 10.17 -15.18 1.58
CA ASP A 480 8.86 -14.54 1.55
C ASP A 480 8.71 -13.60 0.34
N GLU A 481 9.61 -12.61 0.18
CA GLU A 481 9.54 -11.70 -0.98
C GLU A 481 9.69 -12.41 -2.34
N LEU A 482 10.57 -13.43 -2.44
CA LEU A 482 10.69 -14.25 -3.67
C LEU A 482 9.40 -15.04 -3.95
N TYR A 483 8.75 -15.58 -2.92
CA TYR A 483 7.49 -16.32 -3.06
C TYR A 483 6.34 -15.40 -3.52
N ASN A 484 6.23 -14.21 -2.90
CA ASN A 484 5.19 -13.22 -3.22
C ASN A 484 5.30 -12.67 -4.65
N HIS A 485 6.52 -12.54 -5.17
CA HIS A 485 6.79 -12.15 -6.56
C HIS A 485 6.73 -13.32 -7.57
N HIS A 486 6.51 -14.55 -7.08
CA HIS A 486 6.51 -15.81 -7.83
C HIS A 486 7.85 -16.12 -8.54
N CYS A 487 8.97 -15.75 -7.92
CA CYS A 487 10.30 -16.09 -8.42
C CYS A 487 10.59 -17.59 -8.24
N CYS A 488 11.18 -18.21 -9.26
CA CYS A 488 11.71 -19.56 -9.14
C CYS A 488 13.03 -19.54 -8.35
N LEU A 489 13.14 -20.34 -7.30
CA LEU A 489 14.31 -20.35 -6.42
C LEU A 489 15.02 -21.71 -6.46
N PHE A 490 16.31 -21.70 -6.81
CA PHE A 490 17.20 -22.84 -6.68
C PHE A 490 18.14 -22.66 -5.48
N CYS A 491 18.15 -23.64 -4.57
CA CYS A 491 18.88 -23.58 -3.31
C CYS A 491 19.90 -24.72 -3.19
N LEU A 492 21.13 -24.42 -2.83
CA LEU A 492 22.14 -25.41 -2.41
C LEU A 492 22.46 -25.22 -0.93
N ALA A 493 22.16 -26.23 -0.11
CA ALA A 493 22.11 -26.13 1.35
C ALA A 493 22.82 -27.27 2.09
N ALA A 494 23.23 -26.98 3.33
CA ALA A 494 23.99 -27.87 4.20
C ALA A 494 23.22 -29.11 4.67
N SER A 495 21.91 -28.98 4.88
CA SER A 495 21.01 -30.03 5.42
C SER A 495 19.69 -30.09 4.65
N SER A 496 18.78 -30.97 5.09
CA SER A 496 17.42 -31.05 4.56
C SER A 496 16.58 -29.83 4.96
N ILE A 497 15.46 -29.58 4.27
CA ILE A 497 14.56 -28.45 4.54
C ILE A 497 14.05 -28.46 6.00
N ASP A 498 13.71 -29.63 6.53
CA ASP A 498 13.19 -29.78 7.90
C ASP A 498 14.27 -29.62 8.98
N GLU A 499 15.55 -29.79 8.64
CA GLU A 499 16.70 -29.67 9.56
C GLU A 499 17.51 -28.37 9.39
N LEU A 500 17.12 -27.53 8.42
CA LEU A 500 17.84 -26.30 8.08
C LEU A 500 17.84 -25.28 9.23
N PHE A 501 16.75 -25.23 10.00
CA PHE A 501 16.58 -24.34 11.16
C PHE A 501 16.69 -25.13 12.47
N GLN A 502 17.84 -25.01 13.14
CA GLN A 502 18.17 -25.77 14.35
C GLN A 502 17.92 -24.92 15.60
N GLY A 503 16.89 -25.28 16.37
CA GLY A 503 16.60 -24.70 17.68
C GLY A 503 17.45 -25.28 18.82
N THR A 504 17.31 -24.72 20.01
CA THR A 504 17.94 -25.19 21.26
C THR A 504 16.89 -25.34 22.36
N GLU A 505 17.24 -25.99 23.48
CA GLU A 505 16.31 -26.19 24.61
C GLU A 505 15.77 -24.88 25.22
N GLU A 506 16.48 -23.76 25.06
CA GLU A 506 16.04 -22.42 25.49
C GLU A 506 15.00 -21.75 24.57
N GLY A 507 14.68 -22.34 23.42
CA GLY A 507 13.69 -21.79 22.49
C GLY A 507 13.90 -22.23 21.03
N THR A 508 12.79 -22.32 20.30
CA THR A 508 12.83 -22.58 18.86
C THR A 508 13.16 -21.31 18.09
N LEU A 509 13.98 -21.41 17.04
CA LEU A 509 14.21 -20.27 16.12
C LEU A 509 12.88 -19.82 15.45
N PHE A 510 11.87 -20.69 15.45
CA PHE A 510 10.47 -20.46 15.08
C PHE A 510 9.67 -19.53 16.00
N ASP A 511 10.18 -19.06 17.15
CA ASP A 511 9.51 -17.98 17.89
C ASP A 511 9.52 -16.65 17.10
N LEU A 512 10.19 -16.62 15.95
CA LEU A 512 10.09 -15.58 14.92
C LEU A 512 8.78 -15.61 14.11
N GLU A 513 8.11 -16.77 13.96
CA GLU A 513 6.95 -16.94 13.05
C GLU A 513 5.82 -17.87 13.54
N ARG A 514 5.85 -18.33 14.80
CA ARG A 514 4.67 -18.90 15.46
C ARG A 514 3.52 -17.89 15.55
#